data_AF-A0A060Y815-F1
#
_entry.id   AF-A0A060Y815-F1
#
_cell.length_a   1.000
_cell.length_b   1.000
_cell.length_c   1.000
_cell.angle_alpha   90.00
_cell.angle_beta   90.00
_cell.angle_gamma   90.00
#
_symmetry.space_group_name_H-M   'P 1'
#
loop_
_entity.id
_entity.type
_entity.pdbx_description
1 polymer ?
#
loop_
_entity_poly.entity_id
_entity_poly.type
_entity_poly.pdbx_seq_one_letter_code
_entity_poly.pdbx_strand_id
1 'polypeptide(L)'
;MTIWTLHELNSVSTDRRLHDLTLSLCVYSVDPNDQKKTACYDIDVEVDDTLKTQMNSFLLSTASQQEIAGLDNKIHETIETINQLKTQREFMLSFARDPQGFINDWLQSQCRDLKTMTDVVANPEEERRAEFYFQPWAQEAVCRYFYSKVTSSPLSILYVATSTPKVTSSPLSILYVATSTPR
;
A
#
# COMPACT_ATOMS: atom_id res chain seq x y z
N MET A 1 -2.93 30.61 -72.95
CA MET A 1 -3.53 29.74 -71.92
C MET A 1 -2.54 29.69 -70.77
N THR A 2 -2.64 30.62 -69.83
CA THR A 2 -1.74 30.72 -68.67
C THR A 2 -2.29 29.82 -67.57
N ILE A 3 -1.51 28.81 -67.20
CA ILE A 3 -1.82 27.90 -66.10
C ILE A 3 -1.40 28.63 -64.81
N TRP A 4 -2.39 28.99 -63.99
CA TRP A 4 -2.15 29.57 -62.67
C TRP A 4 -1.57 28.52 -61.73
N THR A 5 -0.53 28.87 -60.97
CA THR A 5 0.08 27.93 -60.02
C THR A 5 -0.81 27.76 -58.78
N LEU A 6 -0.85 26.56 -58.20
CA LEU A 6 -1.68 26.21 -57.03
C LEU A 6 -1.50 27.18 -55.83
N HIS A 7 -0.34 27.80 -55.71
CA HIS A 7 -0.05 28.79 -54.67
C HIS A 7 -0.86 30.09 -54.84
N GLU A 8 -1.06 30.52 -56.09
CA GLU A 8 -1.82 31.73 -56.44
C GLU A 8 -3.32 31.54 -56.22
N LEU A 9 -3.82 30.33 -56.49
CA LEU A 9 -5.20 29.94 -56.16
C LEU A 9 -5.44 29.88 -54.65
N ASN A 10 -4.44 29.45 -53.87
CA ASN A 10 -4.57 29.39 -52.42
C ASN A 10 -4.63 30.79 -51.81
N SER A 11 -3.75 31.71 -52.24
CA SER A 11 -3.80 33.13 -51.83
C SER A 11 -5.15 33.78 -52.14
N VAL A 12 -5.68 33.59 -53.35
CA VAL A 12 -6.99 34.15 -53.75
C VAL A 12 -8.15 33.50 -52.99
N SER A 13 -8.04 32.22 -52.60
CA SER A 13 -9.06 31.52 -51.82
C SER A 13 -9.06 31.91 -50.34
N THR A 14 -7.91 32.23 -49.75
CA THR A 14 -7.86 32.76 -48.37
C THR A 14 -8.36 34.20 -48.32
N ASP A 15 -8.07 35.01 -49.33
CA ASP A 15 -8.52 36.41 -49.41
C ASP A 15 -10.04 36.52 -49.54
N ARG A 16 -10.66 35.66 -50.36
CA ARG A 16 -12.13 35.64 -50.52
C ARG A 16 -12.92 35.08 -49.33
N ARG A 17 -12.27 34.40 -48.38
CA ARG A 17 -12.96 33.78 -47.22
C ARG A 17 -13.04 34.69 -45.99
N LEU A 18 -12.28 35.79 -45.95
CA LEU A 18 -12.31 36.73 -44.81
C LEU A 18 -13.44 37.77 -44.93
N HIS A 19 -14.01 37.98 -46.11
CA HIS A 19 -15.09 38.94 -46.33
C HIS A 19 -16.49 38.48 -45.85
N ASP A 20 -16.62 37.28 -45.30
CA ASP A 20 -17.92 36.73 -44.86
C ASP A 20 -18.37 37.23 -43.47
N LEU A 21 -17.56 38.05 -42.79
CA LEU A 21 -17.87 38.58 -41.47
C LEU A 21 -18.32 40.05 -41.56
N THR A 22 -19.65 40.21 -41.59
CA THR A 22 -20.41 41.39 -41.16
C THR A 22 -20.51 42.57 -42.14
N LEU A 23 -21.58 42.58 -42.95
CA LEU A 23 -22.11 43.82 -43.52
C LEU A 23 -23.54 44.03 -43.03
N SER A 24 -23.67 44.71 -41.88
CA SER A 24 -24.93 45.36 -41.48
C SER A 24 -25.19 46.50 -42.46
N LEU A 25 -26.18 46.33 -43.33
CA LEU A 25 -26.53 47.26 -44.40
C LEU A 25 -26.93 48.64 -43.84
N CYS A 26 -26.02 49.61 -43.87
CA CYS A 26 -26.34 51.02 -43.64
C CYS A 26 -26.70 51.67 -44.99
N VAL A 27 -27.99 51.97 -45.19
CA VAL A 27 -28.49 52.63 -46.40
C VAL A 27 -28.21 54.13 -46.28
N TYR A 28 -27.24 54.64 -47.04
CA TYR A 28 -27.10 56.07 -47.28
C TYR A 28 -27.84 56.44 -48.56
N SER A 29 -28.85 57.30 -48.44
CA SER A 29 -29.44 58.01 -49.57
C SER A 29 -28.43 59.06 -50.05
N VAL A 30 -27.91 58.89 -51.27
CA VAL A 30 -26.99 59.85 -51.89
C VAL A 30 -27.74 60.55 -53.02
N ASP A 31 -27.85 61.87 -52.91
CA ASP A 31 -28.44 62.75 -53.94
C ASP A 31 -27.66 62.66 -55.26
N PRO A 32 -28.30 62.76 -56.44
CA PRO A 32 -27.70 62.35 -57.72
C PRO A 32 -26.58 63.25 -58.27
N ASN A 33 -26.15 64.30 -57.55
CA ASN A 33 -25.34 65.37 -58.12
C ASN A 33 -23.94 65.57 -57.51
N ASP A 34 -23.42 64.64 -56.71
CA ASP A 34 -22.07 64.76 -56.13
C ASP A 34 -21.22 63.53 -56.45
N GLN A 35 -20.43 63.60 -57.55
CA GLN A 35 -19.40 62.60 -57.86
C GLN A 35 -18.17 62.78 -56.96
N LYS A 36 -18.33 62.59 -55.65
CA LYS A 36 -17.19 62.49 -54.73
C LYS A 36 -16.76 61.04 -54.62
N LYS A 37 -15.51 60.78 -55.02
CA LYS A 37 -14.87 59.46 -54.96
C LYS A 37 -15.00 58.89 -53.55
N THR A 38 -15.73 57.78 -53.41
CA THR A 38 -15.88 57.05 -52.16
C THR A 38 -14.53 56.45 -51.77
N ALA A 39 -13.90 57.00 -50.73
CA ALA A 39 -12.73 56.41 -50.09
C ALA A 39 -13.21 55.37 -49.08
N CYS A 40 -12.84 54.11 -49.29
CA CYS A 40 -13.08 53.03 -48.34
C CYS A 40 -11.93 53.01 -47.33
N TYR A 41 -12.24 52.96 -46.05
CA TYR A 41 -11.26 52.79 -44.98
C TYR A 41 -11.51 51.44 -44.33
N ASP A 42 -10.49 50.59 -44.31
CA ASP A 42 -10.49 49.37 -43.52
C ASP A 42 -9.96 49.73 -42.13
N ILE A 43 -10.67 49.33 -41.07
CA ILE A 43 -10.28 49.59 -39.69
C ILE A 43 -10.15 48.22 -39.02
N ASP A 44 -8.92 47.83 -38.71
CA ASP A 44 -8.64 46.61 -37.97
C ASP A 44 -9.18 46.75 -36.54
N VAL A 45 -10.24 46.03 -36.22
CA VAL A 45 -10.78 45.93 -34.86
C VAL A 45 -10.27 44.63 -34.25
N GLU A 46 -9.39 44.74 -33.25
CA GLU A 46 -9.03 43.60 -32.42
C GLU A 46 -10.24 43.17 -31.57
N VAL A 47 -10.80 42.00 -31.88
CA VAL A 47 -11.84 41.37 -31.06
C VAL A 47 -11.14 40.44 -30.07
N ASP A 48 -11.35 40.68 -28.78
CA ASP A 48 -10.89 39.75 -27.75
C ASP A 48 -11.43 38.34 -28.05
N ASP A 49 -10.53 37.37 -28.07
CA ASP A 49 -10.82 35.99 -28.42
C ASP A 49 -11.60 35.34 -27.26
N THR A 50 -12.92 35.57 -27.26
CA THR A 50 -13.86 35.07 -26.23
C THR A 50 -13.75 33.56 -26.04
N LEU A 51 -13.31 32.82 -27.07
CA LEU A 51 -13.01 31.39 -27.01
C LEU A 51 -11.82 31.08 -26.10
N LYS A 52 -10.74 31.89 -26.11
CA LYS A 52 -9.62 31.70 -25.18
C LYS A 52 -10.06 31.87 -23.73
N THR A 53 -10.91 32.85 -23.45
CA THR A 53 -11.46 33.07 -22.10
C THR A 53 -12.34 31.90 -21.65
N GLN A 54 -13.20 31.38 -22.53
CA GLN A 54 -14.02 30.18 -22.24
C GLN A 54 -13.16 28.92 -22.06
N MET A 55 -12.14 28.74 -22.90
CA MET A 55 -11.21 27.60 -22.80
C MET A 55 -10.41 27.64 -21.50
N ASN A 56 -9.92 28.83 -21.10
CA ASN A 56 -9.25 29.01 -19.82
C ASN A 56 -10.20 28.73 -18.64
N SER A 57 -11.46 29.18 -18.71
CA SER A 57 -12.47 28.86 -17.70
C SER A 57 -12.76 27.37 -17.60
N PHE A 58 -12.74 26.65 -18.72
CA PHE A 58 -12.94 25.20 -18.75
C PHE A 58 -11.75 24.46 -18.13
N LEU A 59 -10.51 24.81 -18.50
CA LEU A 59 -9.29 24.22 -17.96
C LEU A 59 -9.10 24.48 -16.46
N LEU A 60 -9.54 25.63 -15.97
CA LEU A 60 -9.46 26.02 -14.55
C LEU A 60 -10.65 25.51 -13.73
N SER A 61 -11.66 24.91 -14.35
CA SER A 61 -12.81 24.35 -13.64
C SER A 61 -12.44 23.03 -12.93
N THR A 62 -11.72 23.13 -11.82
CA THR A 62 -11.34 22.01 -10.97
C THR A 62 -12.39 21.67 -9.90
N ALA A 63 -13.49 22.42 -9.85
CA ALA A 63 -14.58 22.20 -8.89
C ALA A 63 -15.14 20.77 -8.95
N SER A 64 -15.20 20.17 -10.14
CA SER A 64 -15.60 18.78 -10.32
C SER A 64 -14.59 17.78 -9.76
N GLN A 65 -13.28 18.06 -9.83
CA GLN A 65 -12.26 17.15 -9.31
C GLN A 65 -12.29 17.04 -7.78
N GLN A 66 -12.60 18.13 -7.07
CA GLN A 66 -12.67 18.08 -5.61
C GLN A 66 -13.89 17.30 -5.12
N GLU A 67 -15.01 17.38 -5.84
CA GLU A 67 -16.19 16.54 -5.58
C GLU A 67 -15.92 15.07 -5.89
N ILE A 68 -15.24 14.78 -7.01
CA ILE A 68 -14.82 13.41 -7.37
C ILE A 68 -13.92 12.82 -6.28
N ALA A 69 -12.89 13.54 -5.83
CA ALA A 69 -12.01 13.07 -4.75
C ALA A 69 -12.79 12.87 -3.43
N GLY A 70 -13.78 13.71 -3.14
CA GLY A 70 -14.66 13.54 -1.98
C GLY A 70 -15.54 12.29 -2.08
N LEU A 71 -16.06 11.98 -3.26
CA LEU A 71 -16.80 10.75 -3.52
C LEU A 71 -15.89 9.51 -3.42
N ASP A 72 -14.66 9.59 -3.94
CA ASP A 72 -13.69 8.50 -3.83
C ASP A 72 -13.38 8.18 -2.36
N ASN A 73 -13.16 9.19 -1.51
CA ASN A 73 -12.94 8.97 -0.07
C ASN A 73 -14.15 8.28 0.58
N LYS A 74 -15.38 8.70 0.26
CA LYS A 74 -16.60 8.06 0.77
C LYS A 74 -16.72 6.61 0.33
N ILE A 75 -16.32 6.29 -0.91
CA ILE A 75 -16.30 4.92 -1.41
C ILE A 75 -15.31 4.08 -0.59
N HIS A 76 -14.10 4.59 -0.34
CA HIS A 76 -13.10 3.88 0.47
C HIS A 76 -13.58 3.63 1.90
N GLU A 77 -14.12 4.65 2.57
CA GLU A 77 -14.67 4.52 3.93
C GLU A 77 -15.83 3.50 3.97
N THR A 78 -16.70 3.52 2.96
CA THR A 78 -17.83 2.58 2.88
C THR A 78 -17.33 1.15 2.68
N ILE A 79 -16.33 0.93 1.82
CA ILE A 79 -15.72 -0.38 1.60
C ILE A 79 -15.07 -0.91 2.88
N GLU A 80 -14.35 -0.06 3.60
CA GLU A 80 -13.74 -0.43 4.87
C GLU A 80 -14.81 -0.86 5.89
N THR A 81 -15.87 -0.07 6.02
CA THR A 81 -17.01 -0.38 6.90
C THR A 81 -17.67 -1.72 6.52
N ILE A 82 -17.87 -1.97 5.22
CA ILE A 82 -18.41 -3.26 4.73
C ILE A 82 -17.51 -4.42 5.14
N ASN A 83 -16.19 -4.27 5.01
CA ASN A 83 -15.24 -5.33 5.38
C ASN A 83 -15.25 -5.60 6.88
N GLN A 84 -15.31 -4.54 7.70
CA GLN A 84 -15.43 -4.68 9.16
C GLN A 84 -16.73 -5.42 9.53
N LEU A 85 -17.87 -5.03 8.96
CA LEU A 85 -19.16 -5.67 9.20
C LEU A 85 -19.19 -7.12 8.71
N LYS A 86 -18.53 -7.42 7.58
CA LYS A 86 -18.39 -8.79 7.06
C LYS A 86 -17.65 -9.68 8.06
N THR A 87 -16.52 -9.19 8.60
CA THR A 87 -15.75 -9.92 9.61
C THR A 87 -16.57 -10.15 10.89
N GLN A 88 -17.27 -9.12 11.39
CA GLN A 88 -18.15 -9.26 12.55
C GLN A 88 -19.28 -10.27 12.31
N ARG A 89 -19.91 -10.21 11.13
CA ARG A 89 -20.96 -11.17 10.75
C ARG A 89 -20.43 -12.59 10.74
N GLU A 90 -19.27 -12.83 10.13
CA GLU A 90 -18.68 -14.17 10.05
C GLU A 90 -18.27 -14.70 11.43
N PHE A 91 -17.78 -13.82 12.30
CA PHE A 91 -17.52 -14.15 13.71
C PHE A 91 -18.79 -14.62 14.43
N MET A 92 -19.89 -13.86 14.31
CA MET A 92 -21.15 -14.21 14.97
C MET A 92 -21.76 -15.50 14.39
N LEU A 93 -21.61 -15.72 13.08
CA LEU A 93 -22.09 -16.94 12.42
C LEU A 93 -21.28 -18.17 12.78
N SER A 94 -19.96 -18.04 12.92
CA SER A 94 -19.11 -19.16 13.36
C SER A 94 -19.41 -19.53 14.80
N PHE A 95 -19.58 -18.55 15.70
CA PHE A 95 -20.07 -18.78 17.06
C PHE A 95 -21.44 -19.48 17.09
N ALA A 96 -22.41 -19.03 16.29
CA ALA A 96 -23.75 -19.62 16.27
C ALA A 96 -23.79 -21.05 15.71
N ARG A 97 -22.82 -21.43 14.87
CA ARG A 97 -22.75 -22.77 14.26
C ARG A 97 -22.23 -23.83 15.23
N ASP A 98 -21.15 -23.53 15.95
CA ASP A 98 -20.56 -24.40 16.96
C ASP A 98 -19.96 -23.54 18.09
N PRO A 99 -20.74 -23.18 19.12
CA PRO A 99 -20.27 -22.27 20.15
C PRO A 99 -19.15 -22.88 21.00
N GLN A 100 -19.14 -24.20 21.19
CA GLN A 100 -18.13 -24.86 22.04
C GLN A 100 -16.78 -24.93 21.34
N GLY A 101 -16.76 -25.40 20.09
CA GLY A 101 -15.54 -25.42 19.28
C GLY A 101 -15.00 -24.01 19.04
N PHE A 102 -15.89 -23.08 18.68
CA PHE A 102 -15.53 -21.69 18.47
C PHE A 102 -14.90 -21.03 19.71
N ILE A 103 -15.46 -21.20 20.90
CA ILE A 103 -14.88 -20.60 22.12
C ILE A 103 -13.48 -21.16 22.39
N ASN A 104 -13.27 -22.46 22.18
CA ASN A 104 -11.95 -23.06 22.37
C ASN A 104 -10.92 -22.49 21.37
N ASP A 105 -11.27 -22.45 20.09
CA ASP A 105 -10.42 -21.89 19.04
C ASP A 105 -10.15 -20.39 19.28
N TRP A 106 -11.16 -19.66 19.74
CA TRP A 106 -11.07 -18.25 20.09
C TRP A 106 -10.12 -18.01 21.27
N LEU A 107 -10.27 -18.77 22.36
CA LEU A 107 -9.36 -18.69 23.51
C LEU A 107 -7.92 -19.01 23.13
N GLN A 108 -7.70 -20.01 22.27
CA GLN A 108 -6.38 -20.33 21.76
C GLN A 108 -5.82 -19.18 20.89
N SER A 109 -6.65 -18.58 20.04
CA SER A 109 -6.24 -17.41 19.24
C SER A 109 -5.82 -16.25 20.12
N GLN A 110 -6.66 -15.87 21.10
CA GLN A 110 -6.36 -14.79 22.02
C GLN A 110 -5.10 -15.06 22.85
N CYS A 111 -4.87 -16.31 23.26
CA CYS A 111 -3.65 -16.70 23.95
C CYS A 111 -2.41 -16.55 23.06
N ARG A 112 -2.49 -16.93 21.78
CA ARG A 112 -1.40 -16.72 20.81
C ARG A 112 -1.12 -15.24 20.60
N ASP A 113 -2.15 -14.44 20.36
CA ASP A 113 -2.01 -12.99 20.13
C ASP A 113 -1.37 -12.30 21.35
N LEU A 114 -1.82 -12.67 22.57
CA LEU A 114 -1.22 -12.16 23.81
C LEU A 114 0.25 -12.54 23.95
N LYS A 115 0.62 -13.79 23.63
CA LYS A 115 2.02 -14.24 23.65
C LYS A 115 2.87 -13.46 22.64
N THR A 116 2.35 -13.21 21.45
CA THR A 116 3.02 -12.39 20.42
C THR A 116 3.21 -10.94 20.87
N MET A 117 2.26 -10.37 21.62
CA MET A 117 2.38 -8.99 22.13
C MET A 117 3.30 -8.85 23.34
N THR A 118 3.50 -9.91 24.13
CA THR A 118 4.19 -9.85 25.44
C THR A 118 5.55 -10.53 25.43
N ASP A 119 5.98 -11.12 24.32
CA ASP A 119 7.18 -11.96 24.19
C ASP A 119 7.26 -13.07 25.26
N VAL A 120 6.12 -13.47 25.82
CA VAL A 120 6.04 -14.56 26.78
C VAL A 120 6.14 -15.87 26.02
N VAL A 121 7.38 -16.39 25.93
CA VAL A 121 7.71 -17.63 25.22
C VAL A 121 7.27 -18.89 25.98
N ALA A 122 7.26 -18.83 27.31
CA ALA A 122 6.98 -19.99 28.15
C ALA A 122 5.47 -20.22 28.33
N ASN A 123 5.04 -21.48 28.18
CA ASN A 123 3.71 -21.92 28.56
C ASN A 123 3.81 -22.64 29.91
N PRO A 124 3.66 -21.92 31.05
CA PRO A 124 3.92 -22.50 32.38
C PRO A 124 3.04 -23.72 32.69
N GLU A 125 1.86 -23.81 32.07
CA GLU A 125 0.97 -24.96 32.24
C GLU A 125 1.48 -26.22 31.50
N GLU A 126 2.20 -26.04 30.40
CA GLU A 126 2.79 -27.13 29.64
C GLU A 126 4.05 -27.65 30.33
N GLU A 127 4.89 -26.74 30.84
CA GLU A 127 6.06 -27.09 31.66
C GLU A 127 5.71 -27.86 32.93
N ARG A 128 4.47 -27.73 33.43
CA ARG A 128 4.00 -28.47 34.61
C ARG A 128 3.77 -29.96 34.34
N ARG A 129 3.61 -30.35 33.07
CA ARG A 129 3.28 -31.72 32.66
C ARG A 129 4.55 -32.53 32.42
N ALA A 130 4.61 -33.76 32.93
CA ALA A 130 5.79 -34.61 32.78
C ALA A 130 6.10 -34.90 31.29
N GLU A 131 5.07 -34.95 30.45
CA GLU A 131 5.18 -35.17 29.01
C GLU A 131 6.03 -34.12 28.29
N PHE A 132 6.08 -32.90 28.81
CA PHE A 132 6.92 -31.83 28.29
C PHE A 132 8.41 -32.18 28.31
N TYR A 133 8.85 -32.98 29.29
CA TYR A 133 10.25 -33.36 29.46
C TYR A 133 10.65 -34.66 28.75
N PHE A 134 9.73 -35.34 28.06
CA PHE A 134 10.05 -36.52 27.22
C PHE A 134 10.41 -36.15 25.78
N GLN A 135 10.58 -34.86 25.49
CA GLN A 135 10.90 -34.38 24.15
C GLN A 135 12.38 -34.62 23.80
N PRO A 136 12.73 -34.76 22.49
CA PRO A 136 14.10 -35.05 22.06
C PRO A 136 15.15 -34.04 22.54
N TRP A 137 14.74 -32.78 22.74
CA TRP A 137 15.62 -31.71 23.23
C TRP A 137 16.01 -31.87 24.72
N ALA A 138 15.27 -32.66 25.50
CA ALA A 138 15.45 -32.74 26.95
C ALA A 138 16.85 -33.27 27.33
N GLN A 139 17.33 -34.31 26.64
CA GLN A 139 18.65 -34.89 26.89
C GLN A 139 19.77 -33.87 26.64
N GLU A 140 19.68 -33.12 25.53
CA GLU A 140 20.65 -32.08 25.20
C GLU A 140 20.60 -30.91 26.19
N ALA A 141 19.39 -30.48 26.59
CA ALA A 141 19.20 -29.42 27.56
C ALA A 141 19.84 -29.75 28.92
N VAL A 142 19.70 -30.99 29.39
CA VAL A 142 20.35 -31.47 30.62
C VAL A 142 21.88 -31.43 30.50
N CYS A 143 22.44 -31.89 29.38
CA CYS A 143 23.89 -31.82 29.13
C CYS A 143 24.41 -30.37 29.14
N ARG A 144 23.72 -29.45 28.47
CA ARG A 144 24.08 -28.02 28.45
C ARG A 144 24.00 -27.40 29.84
N TYR A 145 22.96 -27.75 30.61
CA TYR A 145 22.78 -27.30 31.99
C TYR A 145 23.94 -27.77 32.88
N PHE A 146 24.31 -29.05 32.82
CA PHE A 146 25.44 -29.58 33.58
C PHE A 146 26.75 -28.89 33.21
N TYR A 147 27.03 -28.71 31.91
CA TYR A 147 28.22 -28.01 31.45
C TYR A 147 28.28 -26.58 32.01
N SER A 148 27.18 -25.82 31.93
CA SER A 148 27.08 -24.46 32.47
C SER A 148 27.25 -24.41 34.00
N LYS A 149 26.72 -25.39 34.73
CA LYS A 149 26.89 -25.47 36.19
C LYS A 149 28.32 -25.79 36.59
N VAL A 150 28.98 -26.69 35.86
CA VAL A 150 30.37 -27.06 36.08
C VAL A 150 31.32 -25.89 35.80
N THR A 151 31.10 -25.13 34.73
CA THR A 151 31.90 -23.94 34.42
C THR A 151 31.69 -22.80 35.43
N SER A 152 30.47 -22.67 35.98
CA SER A 152 30.14 -21.64 36.98
C SER A 152 30.52 -22.00 38.41
N SER A 153 30.76 -23.28 38.71
CA SER A 153 31.10 -23.78 40.05
C SER A 153 32.06 -24.97 39.94
N PRO A 154 33.34 -24.74 39.56
CA PRO A 154 34.28 -25.81 39.24
C PRO A 154 34.61 -26.75 40.41
N LEU A 155 34.36 -26.31 41.66
CA LEU A 155 34.64 -27.09 42.87
C LEU A 155 33.64 -28.25 43.13
N SER A 156 32.47 -28.28 42.46
CA SER A 156 31.49 -29.38 42.64
C SER A 156 31.84 -30.66 41.87
N ILE A 157 32.78 -30.60 40.92
CA ILE A 157 33.24 -31.76 40.11
C ILE A 157 33.81 -32.88 40.99
N LEU A 158 34.58 -32.54 42.03
CA LEU A 158 35.22 -33.51 42.93
C LEU A 158 34.21 -34.36 43.72
N TYR A 159 33.01 -33.83 43.97
CA TYR A 159 31.98 -34.51 44.76
C TYR A 159 31.11 -35.46 43.92
N VAL A 160 30.86 -35.14 42.64
CA VAL A 160 30.06 -35.99 41.74
C VAL A 160 30.89 -37.16 41.20
N ALA A 161 32.16 -36.94 40.89
CA ALA A 161 33.05 -38.01 40.41
C ALA A 161 33.33 -39.11 41.45
N THR A 162 33.15 -38.80 42.74
CA THR A 162 33.35 -39.74 43.86
C THR A 162 32.08 -40.48 44.28
N SER A 163 30.91 -40.12 43.75
CA SER A 163 29.61 -40.64 44.20
C SER A 163 28.78 -41.35 43.14
N THR A 164 29.29 -41.55 41.91
CA THR A 164 28.58 -42.39 40.93
C THR A 164 28.71 -43.88 41.32
N PRO A 165 27.59 -44.60 41.55
CA PRO A 165 27.65 -46.04 41.70
C PRO A 165 28.03 -46.66 40.35
N LYS A 166 28.94 -47.65 40.38
CA LYS A 166 29.32 -48.49 39.24
C LYS A 166 28.06 -49.13 38.63
N VAL A 167 27.49 -48.52 37.59
CA VAL A 167 26.57 -49.21 36.70
C VAL A 167 27.40 -50.04 35.75
N THR A 168 27.40 -51.34 36.01
CA THR A 168 27.96 -52.36 35.14
C THR A 168 27.16 -52.42 33.84
N SER A 169 27.71 -51.88 32.74
CA SER A 169 27.68 -52.52 31.42
C SER A 169 28.26 -51.61 30.33
N SER A 170 29.21 -52.15 29.58
CA SER A 170 29.79 -51.67 28.31
C SER A 170 30.96 -50.65 28.42
N PRO A 171 32.17 -51.01 27.95
CA PRO A 171 33.40 -50.24 28.18
C PRO A 171 33.68 -49.12 27.16
N LEU A 172 32.69 -48.59 26.42
CA LEU A 172 32.97 -47.71 25.27
C LEU A 172 32.44 -46.27 25.35
N SER A 173 31.95 -45.80 26.50
CA SER A 173 31.31 -44.47 26.57
C SER A 173 31.94 -43.45 27.52
N ILE A 174 33.10 -43.74 28.12
CA ILE A 174 33.85 -42.72 28.86
C ILE A 174 34.63 -41.90 27.83
N LEU A 175 33.97 -40.90 27.25
CA LEU A 175 34.62 -39.90 26.43
C LEU A 175 35.57 -39.11 27.33
N TYR A 176 36.85 -39.41 27.14
CA TYR A 176 38.02 -38.82 27.75
C TYR A 176 38.04 -37.31 27.46
N VAL A 177 37.58 -36.48 28.40
CA VAL A 177 37.87 -35.04 28.38
C VAL A 177 39.26 -34.86 29.00
N ALA A 178 40.30 -35.15 28.21
CA ALA A 178 41.63 -34.66 28.52
C ALA A 178 41.73 -33.21 28.05
N THR A 179 41.73 -32.31 29.02
CA THR A 179 42.26 -30.96 28.85
C THR A 179 43.77 -31.05 28.66
N SER A 180 44.23 -31.10 27.41
CA SER A 180 45.62 -30.77 27.08
C SER A 180 45.75 -29.25 26.98
N THR A 181 46.19 -28.63 28.06
CA THR A 181 46.69 -27.25 28.11
C THR A 181 47.90 -27.08 27.19
N PRO A 182 47.95 -26.09 26.29
CA PRO A 182 49.18 -25.76 25.57
C PRO A 182 50.07 -24.86 26.43
N ARG A 183 51.38 -25.16 26.44
CA ARG A 183 52.46 -24.21 26.75
C ARG A 183 52.83 -23.48 25.48
#